data_AF-A0A915BSL3-F1
#
_entry.id   AF-A0A915BSL3-F1
#
_cell.length_a   1.000
_cell.length_b   1.000
_cell.length_c   1.000
_cell.angle_alpha   90.00
_cell.angle_beta   90.00
_cell.angle_gamma   90.00
#
_symmetry.space_group_name_H-M   'P 1'
#
loop_
_entity.id
_entity.type
_entity.pdbx_description
1 polymer ?
#
loop_
_entity_poly.entity_id
_entity_poly.type
_entity_poly.pdbx_seq_one_letter_code
_entity_poly.pdbx_strand_id
1 'polypeptide(L)'
;FHDGSGESGDCSGNLNYMMAPTVSGSDDYEKFQNSFKLSICSRKQIEAFLLNETSLCVRRHRARERRLRRTSYSDGRKKPGELFLQQHQCKIAFGPQYGVCKQHEYQMKNNPCKRLWCKNRSTKRTASCETKNYLPLFDGTKCGVRKWCIAGNCVINNKEDNSSAVLM
;
A
#
# COMPACT_ATOMS: atom_id res chain seq x y z
N PHE A 1 11.12 -9.67 -16.00
CA PHE A 1 9.80 -10.27 -16.23
C PHE A 1 8.75 -9.25 -15.89
N HIS A 2 7.87 -8.92 -16.82
CA HIS A 2 6.73 -8.02 -16.63
C HIS A 2 5.52 -8.57 -17.37
N ASP A 3 4.34 -8.45 -16.77
CA ASP A 3 3.09 -8.87 -17.42
C ASP A 3 2.94 -8.23 -18.81
N GLY A 4 2.56 -9.01 -19.82
CA GLY A 4 2.41 -8.52 -21.20
C GLY A 4 3.73 -8.43 -21.97
N SER A 5 4.82 -8.97 -21.43
CA SER A 5 6.12 -9.04 -22.11
C SER A 5 6.73 -10.44 -22.04
N GLY A 6 7.44 -10.84 -23.10
CA GLY A 6 8.19 -12.10 -23.18
C GLY A 6 7.34 -13.33 -22.81
N GLU A 7 7.85 -14.15 -21.90
CA GLU A 7 7.20 -15.37 -21.37
C GLU A 7 5.89 -15.13 -20.61
N SER A 8 5.52 -13.86 -20.37
CA SER A 8 4.25 -13.46 -19.75
C SER A 8 3.33 -12.69 -20.69
N GLY A 9 3.49 -12.88 -22.00
CA GLY A 9 2.62 -12.28 -23.04
C GLY A 9 1.14 -12.62 -22.86
N ASP A 10 0.82 -13.78 -22.26
CA ASP A 10 -0.56 -14.21 -21.99
C ASP A 10 -1.28 -13.35 -20.94
N CYS A 11 -0.53 -12.65 -20.08
CA CYS A 11 -1.10 -11.70 -19.13
C CYS A 11 -1.10 -10.29 -19.71
N SER A 12 -2.18 -9.54 -19.54
CA SER A 12 -2.22 -8.15 -20.00
C SER A 12 -1.39 -7.24 -19.07
N GLY A 13 -0.43 -6.52 -19.65
CA GLY A 13 0.36 -5.50 -18.94
C GLY A 13 -0.45 -4.27 -18.50
N ASN A 14 -1.67 -4.08 -19.02
CA ASN A 14 -2.50 -2.89 -18.77
C ASN A 14 -3.48 -3.06 -17.59
N LEU A 15 -3.44 -4.21 -16.92
CA LEU A 15 -4.31 -4.51 -15.78
C LEU A 15 -3.76 -4.00 -14.44
N ASN A 16 -2.55 -3.41 -14.45
CA ASN A 16 -1.93 -2.75 -13.29
C ASN A 16 -1.69 -3.69 -12.10
N TYR A 17 -1.41 -4.97 -12.36
CA TYR A 17 -0.83 -5.85 -11.35
C TYR A 17 0.57 -5.36 -10.96
N MET A 18 1.09 -5.83 -9.83
CA MET A 18 2.40 -5.41 -9.30
C MET A 18 3.55 -5.55 -10.30
N MET A 19 3.47 -6.52 -11.21
CA MET A 19 4.47 -6.77 -12.26
C MET A 19 4.09 -6.21 -13.63
N ALA A 20 3.09 -5.32 -13.71
CA ALA A 20 2.82 -4.56 -14.91
C ALA A 20 4.07 -3.76 -15.35
N PRO A 21 4.27 -3.53 -16.66
CA PRO A 21 5.46 -2.85 -17.18
C PRO A 21 5.46 -1.35 -16.83
N THR A 22 4.29 -0.78 -16.52
CA THR A 22 4.15 0.61 -16.09
C THR A 22 3.21 0.71 -14.89
N VAL A 23 3.51 1.64 -13.99
CA VAL A 23 2.65 1.91 -12.83
C VAL A 23 1.49 2.78 -13.30
N SER A 24 0.26 2.27 -13.19
CA SER A 24 -0.94 3.03 -13.53
C SER A 24 -1.55 3.68 -12.30
N GLY A 25 -1.77 4.99 -12.39
CA GLY A 25 -2.58 5.75 -11.44
C GLY A 25 -4.06 5.79 -11.82
N SER A 26 -4.57 4.78 -12.53
CA SER A 26 -5.93 4.75 -13.08
C SER A 26 -6.99 5.02 -12.03
N ASP A 27 -8.07 5.70 -12.43
CA ASP A 27 -9.26 5.83 -11.60
C ASP A 27 -10.17 4.61 -11.64
N ASP A 28 -9.91 3.64 -12.52
CA ASP A 28 -10.62 2.38 -12.53
C ASP A 28 -10.38 1.60 -11.22
N TYR A 29 -11.46 1.11 -10.62
CA TYR A 29 -11.40 0.45 -9.32
C TYR A 29 -10.62 -0.86 -9.39
N GLU A 30 -10.88 -1.69 -10.41
CA GLU A 30 -10.24 -3.00 -10.54
C GLU A 30 -8.74 -2.87 -10.81
N LYS A 31 -8.34 -2.00 -11.75
CA LYS A 31 -6.93 -1.71 -12.02
C LYS A 31 -6.22 -1.16 -10.80
N PHE A 32 -6.85 -0.27 -10.03
CA PHE A 32 -6.27 0.21 -8.78
C PHE A 32 -6.10 -0.95 -7.77
N GLN A 33 -7.10 -1.81 -7.61
CA GLN A 33 -7.03 -2.97 -6.71
C GLN A 33 -5.99 -4.01 -7.14
N ASN A 34 -5.76 -4.15 -8.44
CA ASN A 34 -4.73 -5.05 -8.97
C ASN A 34 -3.31 -4.62 -8.56
N SER A 35 -3.07 -3.33 -8.27
CA SER A 35 -1.75 -2.84 -7.85
C SER A 35 -1.26 -3.46 -6.54
N PHE A 36 -2.16 -4.04 -5.75
CA PHE A 36 -1.86 -4.77 -4.51
C PHE A 36 -1.72 -6.28 -4.71
N LYS A 37 -1.79 -6.78 -5.95
CA LYS A 37 -1.87 -8.21 -6.28
C LYS A 37 -0.83 -8.61 -7.32
N LEU A 38 -0.48 -9.89 -7.29
CA LEU A 38 0.29 -10.54 -8.35
C LEU A 38 -0.68 -11.08 -9.42
N SER A 39 -0.32 -10.93 -10.69
CA SER A 39 -1.04 -11.55 -11.81
C SER A 39 -0.90 -13.08 -11.75
N ILE A 40 -1.71 -13.79 -12.55
CA ILE A 40 -1.59 -15.24 -12.67
C ILE A 40 -0.24 -15.65 -13.28
N CYS A 41 0.32 -14.88 -14.21
CA CYS A 41 1.64 -15.16 -14.80
C CYS A 41 2.75 -14.98 -13.77
N SER A 42 2.70 -13.90 -12.98
CA SER A 42 3.65 -13.67 -11.89
C SER A 42 3.62 -14.81 -10.86
N ARG A 43 2.42 -15.28 -10.49
CA ARG A 43 2.27 -16.41 -9.56
C ARG A 43 2.87 -17.70 -10.13
N LYS A 44 2.54 -18.05 -11.37
CA LYS A 44 3.11 -19.23 -12.05
C LYS A 44 4.63 -19.15 -12.15
N GLN A 45 5.19 -17.97 -12.44
CA GLN A 45 6.63 -17.79 -12.52
C GLN A 45 7.30 -17.98 -11.15
N ILE A 46 6.72 -17.42 -10.08
CA ILE A 46 7.23 -17.62 -8.72
C ILE A 46 7.17 -19.10 -8.34
N GLU A 47 6.07 -19.79 -8.63
CA GLU A 47 5.92 -21.22 -8.37
C GLU A 47 6.99 -22.04 -9.12
N ALA A 48 7.21 -21.76 -10.41
CA ALA A 48 8.25 -22.41 -11.21
C ALA A 48 9.66 -22.12 -10.68
N PHE A 49 9.96 -20.87 -10.29
CA PHE A 49 11.24 -20.51 -9.67
C PHE A 49 11.48 -21.28 -8.37
N LEU A 50 10.46 -21.37 -7.51
CA LEU A 50 10.56 -22.06 -6.23
C LEU A 50 10.75 -23.58 -6.36
N LEU A 51 10.50 -24.17 -7.53
CA LEU A 51 10.82 -25.58 -7.83
C LEU A 51 12.28 -25.78 -8.27
N ASN A 52 12.94 -24.74 -8.77
CA ASN A 52 14.31 -24.80 -9.28
C ASN A 52 15.36 -24.82 -8.14
N GLU A 53 16.49 -25.50 -8.36
CA GLU A 53 17.63 -25.57 -7.43
C GLU A 53 18.23 -24.20 -7.10
N THR A 54 18.11 -23.23 -7.99
CA THR A 54 18.55 -21.84 -7.73
C THR A 54 17.78 -21.18 -6.59
N SER A 55 16.58 -21.66 -6.24
CA SER A 55 15.78 -21.15 -5.11
C SER A 55 16.24 -21.66 -3.73
N LEU A 56 17.25 -22.53 -3.66
CA LEU A 56 17.71 -23.12 -2.39
C LEU A 56 18.09 -22.06 -1.34
N CYS A 57 18.58 -20.88 -1.75
CA CYS A 57 18.97 -19.81 -0.84
C CYS A 57 17.79 -19.17 -0.07
N VAL A 58 16.57 -19.24 -0.60
CA VAL A 58 15.34 -18.76 0.07
C VAL A 58 14.55 -19.88 0.74
N ARG A 59 14.90 -21.15 0.48
CA ARG A 59 14.29 -22.30 1.15
C ARG A 59 14.76 -22.36 2.61
N ARG A 60 13.80 -22.52 3.51
CA ARG A 60 14.04 -22.49 4.96
C ARG A 60 14.84 -23.72 5.39
N HIS A 61 16.11 -23.54 5.74
CA HIS A 61 16.91 -24.61 6.33
C HIS A 61 16.57 -24.75 7.83
N ARG A 62 15.94 -25.88 8.22
CA ARG A 62 15.47 -26.13 9.61
C ARG A 62 16.56 -25.97 10.67
N ALA A 63 17.83 -26.19 10.33
CA ALA A 63 18.96 -26.07 11.28
C ALA A 63 19.21 -24.64 11.81
N ARG A 64 18.71 -23.58 11.15
CA ARG A 64 18.88 -22.17 11.60
C ARG A 64 17.84 -21.71 12.64
N GLU A 65 16.87 -22.55 13.03
CA GLU A 65 15.78 -22.15 13.92
C GLU A 65 16.21 -21.81 15.37
N ARG A 66 17.38 -22.25 15.84
CA ARG A 66 17.77 -22.03 17.25
C ARG A 66 18.08 -20.57 17.62
N ARG A 67 18.14 -19.60 16.68
CA ARG A 67 18.53 -18.21 16.99
C ARG A 67 17.58 -17.10 16.55
N LEU A 68 16.44 -17.39 15.98
CA LEU A 68 15.44 -16.36 15.70
C LEU A 68 14.15 -16.74 16.41
N ARG A 69 14.07 -16.40 17.70
CA ARG A 69 12.77 -16.16 18.34
C ARG A 69 12.02 -15.22 17.41
N ARG A 70 11.01 -15.74 16.73
CA ARG A 70 10.10 -14.96 15.89
C ARG A 70 9.39 -13.95 16.80
N THR A 71 9.99 -12.77 16.99
CA THR A 71 9.30 -11.55 17.44
C THR A 71 8.39 -11.00 16.32
N SER A 72 8.04 -11.84 15.35
CA SER A 72 7.28 -11.53 14.14
C SER A 72 5.94 -12.23 14.09
N TYR A 73 5.48 -12.84 15.19
CA TYR A 73 4.10 -13.30 15.28
C TYR A 73 3.16 -12.11 15.51
N SER A 74 2.00 -12.17 14.86
CA SER A 74 1.38 -11.08 14.12
C SER A 74 0.25 -10.36 14.85
N ASP A 75 0.28 -10.29 16.17
CA ASP A 75 -0.81 -9.71 16.97
C ASP A 75 -0.53 -8.28 17.50
N GLY A 76 0.48 -7.59 16.95
CA GLY A 76 0.89 -6.28 17.50
C GLY A 76 1.77 -5.40 16.62
N ARG A 77 2.02 -5.75 15.35
CA ARG A 77 2.78 -4.86 14.46
C ARG A 77 1.90 -3.76 13.91
N LYS A 78 2.19 -2.53 14.31
CA LYS A 78 1.59 -1.30 13.76
C LYS A 78 1.75 -1.28 12.24
N LYS A 79 0.66 -1.05 11.51
CA LYS A 79 0.69 -0.84 10.05
C LYS A 79 1.43 0.46 9.72
N PRO A 80 1.96 0.64 8.50
CA PRO A 80 2.73 1.83 8.17
C PRO A 80 1.97 3.15 8.38
N GLY A 81 0.66 3.20 8.14
CA GLY A 81 -0.19 4.36 8.42
C GLY A 81 -0.45 4.64 9.90
N GLU A 82 -0.21 3.66 10.78
CA GLU A 82 -0.21 3.84 12.24
C GLU A 82 1.10 4.47 12.75
N LEU A 83 2.17 4.39 11.96
CA LEU A 83 3.50 4.96 12.26
C LEU A 83 3.73 6.29 11.53
N PHE A 84 3.31 6.35 10.28
CA PHE A 84 3.48 7.48 9.37
C PHE A 84 2.11 8.09 9.09
N LEU A 85 1.71 9.05 9.91
CA LEU A 85 0.51 9.85 9.69
C LEU A 85 0.52 10.50 8.30
N GLN A 86 -0.65 10.90 7.80
CA GLN A 86 -0.81 11.50 6.47
C GLN A 86 0.16 12.67 6.20
N GLN A 87 0.48 13.48 7.23
CA GLN A 87 1.47 14.55 7.12
C GLN A 87 2.89 14.04 6.81
N HIS A 88 3.30 12.90 7.39
CA HIS A 88 4.59 12.27 7.15
C HIS A 88 4.62 11.71 5.72
N GLN A 89 3.52 11.09 5.28
CA GLN A 89 3.37 10.57 3.92
C GLN A 89 3.55 11.70 2.89
N CYS A 90 2.97 12.87 3.10
CA CYS A 90 3.17 14.03 2.22
C CYS A 90 4.63 14.48 2.14
N LYS A 91 5.31 14.55 3.30
CA LYS A 91 6.73 14.92 3.34
C LYS A 91 7.62 13.91 2.62
N ILE A 92 7.35 12.61 2.82
CA ILE A 92 8.06 11.53 2.15
C ILE A 92 7.84 11.59 0.64
N ALA A 93 6.61 11.85 0.20
CA ALA A 93 6.25 11.79 -1.22
C ALA A 93 6.70 13.02 -2.03
N PHE A 94 6.65 14.22 -1.43
CA PHE A 94 6.82 15.49 -2.16
C PHE A 94 7.90 16.42 -1.59
N GLY A 95 8.39 16.15 -0.37
CA GLY A 95 9.42 16.96 0.30
C GLY A 95 8.92 17.67 1.56
N PRO A 96 9.85 18.21 2.38
CA PRO A 96 9.57 18.71 3.73
C PRO A 96 8.58 19.88 3.79
N GLN A 97 8.46 20.67 2.72
CA GLN A 97 7.54 21.81 2.59
C GLN A 97 6.07 21.40 2.34
N TYR A 98 5.80 20.12 2.07
CA TYR A 98 4.46 19.62 1.82
C TYR A 98 3.75 19.21 3.12
N GLY A 99 2.45 19.45 3.16
CA GLY A 99 1.56 19.01 4.23
C GLY A 99 0.25 18.44 3.67
N VAL A 100 -0.65 18.04 4.58
CA VAL A 100 -1.96 17.50 4.22
C VAL A 100 -2.78 18.57 3.49
N CYS A 101 -3.35 18.20 2.35
CA CYS A 101 -4.32 19.03 1.66
C CYS A 101 -5.60 19.17 2.50
N LYS A 102 -6.00 20.39 2.85
CA LYS A 102 -7.21 20.68 3.67
C LYS A 102 -8.44 21.08 2.84
N GLN A 103 -8.30 21.22 1.53
CA GLN A 103 -9.39 21.60 0.65
C GLN A 103 -10.40 20.45 0.56
N HIS A 104 -11.67 20.73 0.88
CA HIS A 104 -12.73 19.73 0.96
C HIS A 104 -12.92 18.95 -0.34
N GLU A 105 -12.74 19.59 -1.50
CA GLU A 105 -12.88 18.96 -2.83
C GLU A 105 -11.95 17.74 -3.05
N TYR A 106 -10.78 17.72 -2.40
CA TYR A 106 -9.84 16.59 -2.49
C TYR A 106 -10.03 15.57 -1.36
N GLN A 107 -10.59 16.00 -0.22
CA GLN A 107 -10.83 15.14 0.95
C GLN A 107 -12.16 14.39 0.88
N MET A 108 -13.19 15.00 0.29
CA MET A 108 -14.58 14.50 0.22
C MET A 108 -14.83 13.53 -0.95
N LYS A 109 -13.79 13.03 -1.62
CA LYS A 109 -13.98 11.94 -2.59
C LYS A 109 -14.45 10.69 -1.84
N ASN A 110 -15.34 9.90 -2.46
CA ASN A 110 -15.97 8.71 -1.86
C ASN A 110 -14.98 7.73 -1.18
N ASN A 111 -13.70 7.72 -1.58
CA ASN A 111 -12.66 6.95 -0.92
C ASN A 111 -11.36 7.76 -0.77
N PRO A 112 -11.08 8.34 0.41
CA PRO A 112 -9.88 9.14 0.64
C PRO A 112 -8.60 8.29 0.57
N CYS A 113 -8.68 6.98 0.84
CA CYS A 113 -7.52 6.08 0.91
C CYS A 113 -6.86 5.80 -0.44
N LYS A 114 -7.57 6.07 -1.55
CA LYS A 114 -7.12 5.75 -2.90
C LYS A 114 -5.91 6.59 -3.32
N ARG A 115 -5.82 7.85 -2.87
CA ARG A 115 -4.77 8.78 -3.30
C ARG A 115 -4.36 9.72 -2.18
N LEU A 116 -3.05 9.84 -2.00
CA LEU A 116 -2.46 10.86 -1.13
C LEU A 116 -2.51 12.23 -1.84
N TRP A 117 -3.26 13.17 -1.28
CA TRP A 117 -3.30 14.57 -1.70
C TRP A 117 -2.53 15.47 -0.74
N CYS A 118 -1.60 16.24 -1.28
CA CYS A 118 -0.67 17.07 -0.52
C CYS A 118 -0.69 18.51 -1.02
N LYS A 119 -0.34 19.44 -0.13
CA LYS A 119 -0.29 20.87 -0.41
C LYS A 119 1.09 21.40 -0.11
N ASN A 120 1.71 22.05 -1.09
CA ASN A 120 2.93 22.82 -0.87
C ASN A 120 2.61 24.05 0.00
N ARG A 121 3.11 24.06 1.24
CA ARG A 121 2.81 25.12 2.23
C ARG A 121 3.46 26.46 1.91
N SER A 122 4.43 26.50 1.01
CA SER A 122 5.08 27.73 0.54
C SER A 122 4.26 28.46 -0.54
N THR A 123 3.18 27.83 -1.04
CA THR A 123 2.30 28.42 -2.06
C THR A 123 1.06 29.08 -1.42
N LYS A 124 0.37 29.92 -2.19
CA LYS A 124 -0.91 30.54 -1.77
C LYS A 124 -1.91 29.46 -1.32
N ARG A 125 -2.75 29.78 -0.33
CA ARG A 125 -3.82 28.88 0.16
C ARG A 125 -4.77 28.41 -0.94
N THR A 126 -4.96 29.24 -1.97
CA THR A 126 -5.85 28.96 -3.11
C THR A 126 -5.22 28.08 -4.19
N ALA A 127 -3.90 27.89 -4.20
CA ALA A 127 -3.29 27.00 -5.20
C ALA A 127 -3.76 25.55 -5.01
N SER A 128 -3.80 24.79 -6.10
CA SER A 128 -4.29 23.41 -6.10
C SER A 128 -3.45 22.48 -5.22
N CYS A 129 -4.04 21.37 -4.80
CA CYS A 129 -3.32 20.26 -4.18
C CYS A 129 -2.72 19.33 -5.25
N GLU A 130 -1.63 18.68 -4.87
CA GLU A 130 -0.85 17.80 -5.72
C GLU A 130 -1.00 16.34 -5.26
N THR A 131 -0.89 15.41 -6.18
CA THR A 131 -0.99 13.97 -5.90
C THR A 131 -0.05 13.21 -6.82
N LYS A 132 0.38 12.01 -6.37
CA LYS A 132 1.03 11.02 -7.22
C LYS A 132 -0.02 9.94 -7.43
N ASN A 133 -0.56 9.84 -8.64
CA ASN A 133 -1.80 9.08 -8.91
C ASN A 133 -1.73 7.59 -8.51
N TYR A 134 -0.53 7.03 -8.42
CA TYR A 134 -0.26 5.65 -8.02
C TYR A 134 -0.01 5.45 -6.52
N LEU A 135 0.01 6.53 -5.73
CA LEU A 135 0.37 6.50 -4.31
C LEU A 135 -0.89 6.59 -3.43
N PRO A 136 -1.42 5.45 -2.94
CA PRO A 136 -2.50 5.46 -1.96
C PRO A 136 -1.99 5.89 -0.58
N LEU A 137 -2.92 6.18 0.32
CA LEU A 137 -2.55 6.31 1.74
C LEU A 137 -2.14 4.94 2.28
N PHE A 138 -1.18 4.96 3.20
CA PHE A 138 -0.71 3.73 3.81
C PHE A 138 -1.79 3.01 4.60
N ASP A 139 -1.71 1.69 4.60
CA ASP A 139 -2.48 0.80 5.45
C ASP A 139 -2.43 1.26 6.91
N GLY A 140 -3.58 1.38 7.57
CA GLY A 140 -3.69 1.88 8.94
C GLY A 140 -3.76 3.40 9.08
N THR A 141 -3.77 4.17 7.98
CA THR A 141 -4.02 5.62 8.07
C THR A 141 -5.49 5.88 8.40
N LYS A 142 -5.78 6.73 9.38
CA LYS A 142 -7.15 7.10 9.76
C LYS A 142 -7.83 7.85 8.61
N CYS A 143 -9.00 7.40 8.19
CA CYS A 143 -9.77 7.97 7.08
C CYS A 143 -11.20 8.39 7.47
N GLY A 144 -11.60 8.11 8.71
CA GLY A 144 -12.88 8.53 9.27
C GLY A 144 -13.00 8.15 10.74
N VAL A 145 -14.18 8.40 11.32
CA VAL A 145 -14.50 7.94 12.68
C VAL A 145 -14.56 6.41 12.67
N ARG A 146 -13.70 5.77 13.49
CA ARG A 146 -13.54 4.30 13.53
C ARG A 146 -13.27 3.66 12.15
N LYS A 147 -12.60 4.39 11.25
CA LYS A 147 -12.23 3.90 9.91
C LYS A 147 -10.77 4.13 9.58
N TRP A 148 -10.18 3.15 8.91
CA TRP A 148 -8.77 3.13 8.51
C TRP A 148 -8.61 2.65 7.08
N CYS A 149 -7.55 3.13 6.41
CA CYS A 149 -7.19 2.68 5.07
C CYS A 149 -6.64 1.26 5.11
N ILE A 150 -7.19 0.37 4.29
CA ILE A 150 -6.70 -1.00 4.08
C ILE A 150 -6.80 -1.31 2.59
N ALA A 151 -5.68 -1.66 1.94
CA ALA A 151 -5.58 -1.90 0.50
C ALA A 151 -6.25 -0.79 -0.34
N GLY A 152 -6.02 0.46 0.08
CA GLY A 152 -6.56 1.65 -0.56
C GLY A 152 -8.07 1.89 -0.36
N ASN A 153 -8.74 1.16 0.55
CA ASN A 153 -10.16 1.37 0.89
C ASN A 153 -10.32 1.87 2.33
N CYS A 154 -11.28 2.79 2.55
CA CYS A 154 -11.62 3.26 3.89
C CYS A 154 -12.64 2.33 4.54
N VAL A 155 -12.16 1.45 5.45
CA VAL A 155 -12.97 0.39 6.07
C VAL A 155 -13.04 0.57 7.58
N ILE A 156 -14.12 0.07 8.20
CA ILE A 156 -14.21 -0.03 9.66
C ILE A 156 -13.19 -1.07 10.13
N ASN A 157 -12.41 -0.76 11.15
CA ASN A 157 -11.44 -1.69 11.72
C ASN A 157 -11.55 -1.68 13.26
N ASN A 158 -12.02 -2.76 13.87
CA ASN A 158 -12.38 -2.79 15.29
C ASN A 158 -11.18 -2.79 16.27
N LYS A 159 -9.99 -2.33 15.84
CA LYS A 159 -8.79 -2.27 16.70
C LYS A 159 -8.98 -1.37 17.94
N GLU A 160 -9.89 -0.41 17.92
CA GLU A 160 -10.17 0.47 19.08
C GLU A 160 -10.93 -0.24 20.22
N ASP A 161 -11.60 -1.38 19.99
CA ASP A 161 -12.37 -2.06 21.05
C ASP A 161 -11.48 -2.92 21.99
N ASN A 162 -10.25 -3.26 21.59
CA ASN A 162 -9.36 -4.11 22.40
C ASN A 162 -8.33 -3.34 23.24
N SER A 163 -8.30 -2.00 23.15
CA SER A 163 -7.43 -1.17 24.01
C SER A 163 -8.16 -0.61 25.24
N SER A 164 -9.48 -0.76 25.31
CA SER A 164 -10.32 -0.36 26.44
C SER A 164 -10.66 -1.53 27.39
N ALA A 165 -10.34 -2.78 26.99
CA ALA A 165 -10.56 -3.98 27.81
C ALA A 165 -9.39 -4.29 28.78
N VAL A 166 -8.41 -3.40 28.90
CA VAL A 166 -7.26 -3.54 29.82
C VAL A 166 -7.35 -2.54 31.01
N LEU A 167 -8.47 -1.82 31.13
CA LEU A 167 -8.70 -0.83 32.19
C LEU A 167 -10.06 -0.99 32.90
N MET A 168 -10.52 -2.23 33.06
CA MET A 168 -11.53 -2.59 34.07
C MET A 168 -11.03 -3.74 34.93
#